data_AF-A0A0Q8P8M1-F1
#
_entry.id   AF-A0A0Q8P8M1-F1
#
_cell.length_a   1.000
_cell.length_b   1.000
_cell.length_c   1.000
_cell.angle_alpha   90.00
_cell.angle_beta   90.00
_cell.angle_gamma   90.00
#
_symmetry.space_group_name_H-M   'P 1'
#
loop_
_entity.id
_entity.type
_entity.pdbx_description
1 polymer ?
#
loop_
_entity_poly.entity_id
_entity_poly.type
_entity_poly.pdbx_seq_one_letter_code
_entity_poly.pdbx_strand_id
1 'polypeptide(L)'
;MTDWSLLTHAYGSAEDIPVLLNQIEADPSFERWDDLWSPLCHQGTVYPASFAALPWLAAMALADDQSERLRALVLAGAIVAGADQTHGAGDVRAKYAPEIADLLRVANEHRSTVSDRTGYGYLLQAILGFEGDPVWSGNLTWGLENKAYDVSCPGCEAYLSVEFGDDGYFSTRREDNSRIAFNSDGGFSLSGDCPLGDDAEKAPLQPARPGDLHGIGRRLHAAALADGQRETAATLTYVFGSARCTACSADFCVARRSGAEASCRTTGRHRSLRKPVTPGGAAPQQLQLVP
;
A
#
# COMPACT_ATOMS: atom_id res chain seq x y z
N MET A 1 10.81 -30.78 -4.55
CA MET A 1 10.19 -30.77 -3.22
C MET A 1 10.99 -29.81 -2.36
N THR A 2 10.34 -28.86 -1.71
CA THR A 2 10.99 -27.85 -0.85
C THR A 2 11.44 -28.51 0.45
N ASP A 3 12.68 -28.29 0.86
CA ASP A 3 13.17 -28.65 2.19
C ASP A 3 12.91 -27.48 3.15
N TRP A 4 11.83 -27.57 3.91
CA TRP A 4 11.36 -26.52 4.81
C TRP A 4 12.22 -26.35 6.06
N SER A 5 12.99 -27.37 6.44
CA SER A 5 13.91 -27.31 7.60
C SER A 5 15.07 -26.34 7.41
N LEU A 6 15.39 -26.01 6.15
CA LEU A 6 16.42 -25.04 5.78
C LEU A 6 15.90 -23.61 5.65
N LEU A 7 14.59 -23.40 5.84
CA LEU A 7 13.94 -22.11 5.67
C LEU A 7 13.49 -21.55 7.02
N THR A 8 13.33 -20.23 7.05
CA THR A 8 12.80 -19.52 8.21
C THR A 8 11.57 -18.71 7.82
N HIS A 9 10.74 -18.46 8.82
CA HIS A 9 9.57 -17.59 8.81
C HIS A 9 9.62 -16.66 10.05
N ALA A 10 8.58 -15.86 10.30
CA ALA A 10 8.57 -14.88 11.40
C ALA A 10 8.88 -15.45 12.80
N TYR A 11 8.50 -16.71 13.06
CA TYR A 11 8.62 -17.35 14.37
C TYR A 11 9.77 -18.35 14.49
N GLY A 12 10.70 -18.38 13.52
CA GLY A 12 11.83 -19.33 13.51
C GLY A 12 11.82 -20.29 12.32
N SER A 13 12.01 -21.58 12.58
CA SER A 13 12.05 -22.67 11.57
C SER A 13 10.71 -22.82 10.86
N ALA A 14 10.72 -23.15 9.56
CA ALA A 14 9.51 -23.31 8.74
C ALA A 14 9.03 -24.76 8.58
N GLU A 15 9.50 -25.70 9.41
CA GLU A 15 9.11 -27.12 9.37
C GLU A 15 7.61 -27.36 9.59
N ASP A 16 6.92 -26.40 10.19
CA ASP A 16 5.48 -26.40 10.48
C ASP A 16 4.63 -25.95 9.28
N ILE A 17 5.17 -25.16 8.34
CA ILE A 17 4.43 -24.64 7.18
C ILE A 17 3.73 -25.74 6.38
N PRO A 18 4.35 -26.89 6.04
CA PRO A 18 3.66 -27.97 5.32
C PRO A 18 2.39 -28.47 6.04
N VAL A 19 2.37 -28.45 7.38
CA VAL A 19 1.20 -28.86 8.14
C VAL A 19 0.07 -27.86 7.93
N LEU A 20 0.37 -26.55 7.98
CA LEU A 20 -0.61 -25.49 7.73
C LEU A 20 -1.19 -25.56 6.30
N LEU A 21 -0.33 -25.79 5.30
CA LEU A 21 -0.77 -25.96 3.89
C LEU A 21 -1.73 -27.15 3.76
N ASN A 22 -1.38 -28.31 4.31
CA ASN A 22 -2.22 -29.50 4.27
C ASN A 22 -3.57 -29.31 5.00
N GLN A 23 -3.59 -28.54 6.08
CA GLN A 23 -4.82 -28.21 6.79
C GLN A 23 -5.75 -27.35 5.93
N ILE A 24 -5.23 -26.38 5.18
CA ILE A 24 -6.04 -25.59 4.26
C ILE A 24 -6.57 -26.44 3.11
N GLU A 25 -5.75 -27.32 2.53
CA GLU A 25 -6.20 -28.23 1.46
C GLU A 25 -7.33 -29.17 1.91
N ALA A 26 -7.28 -29.64 3.16
CA ALA A 26 -8.26 -30.59 3.68
C ALA A 26 -9.61 -29.95 4.01
N ASP A 27 -9.59 -28.75 4.61
CA ASP A 27 -10.80 -28.06 5.09
C ASP A 27 -10.49 -26.55 5.27
N PRO A 28 -10.59 -25.74 4.21
CA PRO A 28 -10.18 -24.34 4.26
C PRO A 28 -11.10 -23.51 5.18
N SER A 29 -10.49 -22.63 5.98
CA SER A 29 -11.22 -21.67 6.82
C SER A 29 -10.44 -20.36 6.92
N PHE A 30 -11.12 -19.28 7.33
CA PHE A 30 -10.48 -17.99 7.55
C PHE A 30 -9.31 -18.11 8.55
N GLU A 31 -9.52 -18.83 9.65
CA GLU A 31 -8.55 -19.02 10.72
C GLU A 31 -7.30 -19.74 10.20
N ARG A 32 -7.46 -20.77 9.36
CA ARG A 32 -6.31 -21.50 8.79
C ARG A 32 -5.49 -20.66 7.82
N TRP A 33 -6.15 -19.79 7.06
CA TRP A 33 -5.46 -18.82 6.21
C TRP A 33 -4.73 -17.76 7.05
N ASP A 34 -5.31 -17.32 8.16
CA ASP A 34 -4.66 -16.39 9.09
C ASP A 34 -3.44 -17.04 9.79
N ASP A 35 -3.58 -18.30 10.22
CA ASP A 35 -2.51 -19.11 10.77
C ASP A 35 -1.34 -19.29 9.78
N LEU A 36 -1.62 -19.37 8.47
CA LEU A 36 -0.59 -19.39 7.43
C LEU A 36 -0.03 -17.99 7.14
N TRP A 37 -0.87 -16.97 7.10
CA TRP A 37 -0.47 -15.59 6.82
C TRP A 37 0.53 -15.08 7.87
N SER A 38 0.20 -15.32 9.13
CA SER A 38 0.92 -14.84 10.30
C SER A 38 2.44 -15.13 10.25
N PRO A 39 2.91 -16.37 10.03
CA PRO A 39 4.33 -16.67 9.87
C PRO A 39 4.93 -16.17 8.55
N LEU A 40 4.18 -16.15 7.44
CA LEU A 40 4.72 -15.86 6.11
C LEU A 40 4.77 -14.37 5.75
N CYS A 41 3.94 -13.52 6.36
CA CYS A 41 3.81 -12.10 6.05
C CYS A 41 3.66 -11.24 7.31
N HIS A 42 4.39 -11.60 8.37
CA HIS A 42 4.26 -10.95 9.67
C HIS A 42 4.52 -9.45 9.59
N GLN A 43 3.47 -8.65 9.82
CA GLN A 43 3.52 -7.19 9.74
C GLN A 43 4.12 -6.67 8.42
N GLY A 44 3.85 -7.38 7.32
CA GLY A 44 4.35 -7.05 5.98
C GLY A 44 5.80 -7.47 5.70
N THR A 45 6.48 -8.11 6.66
CA THR A 45 7.81 -8.70 6.45
C THR A 45 7.69 -10.08 5.82
N VAL A 46 8.53 -10.36 4.83
CA VAL A 46 8.57 -11.66 4.15
C VAL A 46 9.89 -12.39 4.39
N TYR A 47 9.86 -13.71 4.24
CA TYR A 47 10.92 -14.62 4.63
C TYR A 47 11.20 -15.66 3.54
N PRO A 48 12.31 -16.42 3.61
CA PRO A 48 12.56 -17.52 2.68
C PRO A 48 11.38 -18.52 2.56
N ALA A 49 10.70 -18.83 3.67
CA ALA A 49 9.51 -19.67 3.67
C ALA A 49 8.33 -19.07 2.88
N SER A 50 8.18 -17.74 2.91
CA SER A 50 7.12 -17.02 2.18
C SER A 50 7.20 -17.30 0.70
N PHE A 51 8.39 -17.12 0.10
CA PHE A 51 8.58 -17.36 -1.33
C PHE A 51 8.46 -18.85 -1.68
N ALA A 52 8.85 -19.75 -0.79
CA ALA A 52 8.72 -21.18 -1.00
C ALA A 52 7.26 -21.67 -1.06
N ALA A 53 6.31 -20.89 -0.52
CA ALA A 53 4.88 -21.16 -0.61
C ALA A 53 4.23 -20.74 -1.95
N LEU A 54 4.91 -19.91 -2.78
CA LEU A 54 4.33 -19.38 -4.02
C LEU A 54 3.80 -20.44 -5.01
N PRO A 55 4.50 -21.57 -5.25
CA PRO A 55 3.96 -22.62 -6.12
C PRO A 55 2.66 -23.23 -5.61
N TRP A 56 2.52 -23.38 -4.30
CA TRP A 56 1.30 -23.89 -3.68
C TRP A 56 0.16 -22.88 -3.78
N LEU A 57 0.44 -21.60 -3.54
CA LEU A 57 -0.54 -20.51 -3.68
C LEU A 57 -1.02 -20.38 -5.13
N ALA A 58 -0.13 -20.53 -6.11
CA ALA A 58 -0.50 -20.55 -7.52
C ALA A 58 -1.44 -21.72 -7.85
N ALA A 59 -1.17 -22.92 -7.33
CA ALA A 59 -2.05 -24.07 -7.50
C ALA A 59 -3.45 -23.84 -6.88
N MET A 60 -3.50 -23.28 -5.67
CA MET A 60 -4.76 -22.92 -5.01
C MET A 60 -5.55 -21.86 -5.80
N ALA A 61 -4.86 -20.84 -6.34
CA ALA A 61 -5.52 -19.81 -7.16
C ALA A 61 -6.09 -20.38 -8.48
N LEU A 62 -5.48 -21.43 -9.03
CA LEU A 62 -5.94 -22.08 -10.25
C LEU A 62 -7.10 -23.06 -10.02
N ALA A 63 -7.38 -23.45 -8.77
CA ALA A 63 -8.48 -24.33 -8.42
C ALA A 63 -9.86 -23.66 -8.60
N ASP A 64 -10.92 -24.46 -8.70
CA ASP A 64 -12.27 -23.99 -9.05
C ASP A 64 -13.00 -23.22 -7.92
N ASP A 65 -12.45 -23.16 -6.71
CA ASP A 65 -13.05 -22.43 -5.59
C ASP A 65 -12.70 -20.92 -5.64
N GLN A 66 -13.72 -20.09 -5.81
CA GLN A 66 -13.56 -18.63 -5.89
C GLN A 66 -13.14 -17.98 -4.57
N SER A 67 -13.62 -18.47 -3.42
CA SER A 67 -13.28 -17.91 -2.10
C SER A 67 -11.79 -18.13 -1.82
N GLU A 68 -11.35 -19.37 -2.03
CA GLU A 68 -9.97 -19.77 -1.75
C GLU A 68 -8.99 -19.16 -2.75
N ARG A 69 -9.44 -18.97 -4.00
CA ARG A 69 -8.70 -18.23 -5.01
C ARG A 69 -8.36 -16.81 -4.56
N LEU A 70 -9.33 -16.05 -4.06
CA LEU A 70 -9.07 -14.69 -3.60
C LEU A 70 -8.02 -14.67 -2.47
N ARG A 71 -8.14 -15.56 -1.49
CA ARG A 71 -7.18 -15.65 -0.37
C ARG A 71 -5.77 -16.00 -0.83
N ALA A 72 -5.65 -16.98 -1.72
CA ALA A 72 -4.38 -17.38 -2.31
C ALA A 72 -3.72 -16.23 -3.09
N LEU A 73 -4.49 -15.51 -3.90
CA LEU A 73 -4.02 -14.36 -4.67
C LEU A 73 -3.55 -13.21 -3.77
N VAL A 74 -4.30 -12.90 -2.70
CA VAL A 74 -3.96 -11.81 -1.78
C VAL A 74 -2.69 -12.12 -0.99
N LEU A 75 -2.55 -13.35 -0.47
CA LEU A 75 -1.32 -13.76 0.23
C LEU A 75 -0.13 -13.78 -0.72
N ALA A 76 -0.27 -14.37 -1.92
CA ALA A 76 0.82 -14.38 -2.89
C ALA A 76 1.22 -12.94 -3.32
N GLY A 77 0.24 -12.05 -3.50
CA GLY A 77 0.49 -10.65 -3.82
C GLY A 77 1.31 -9.93 -2.75
N ALA A 78 0.96 -10.14 -1.47
CA ALA A 78 1.71 -9.58 -0.33
C ALA A 78 3.14 -10.14 -0.26
N ILE A 79 3.32 -11.45 -0.48
CA ILE A 79 4.65 -12.09 -0.51
C ILE A 79 5.52 -11.47 -1.62
N VAL A 80 4.97 -11.35 -2.83
CA VAL A 80 5.71 -10.84 -3.99
C VAL A 80 5.98 -9.33 -3.88
N ALA A 81 5.09 -8.57 -3.24
CA ALA A 81 5.34 -7.16 -2.92
C ALA A 81 6.56 -6.98 -2.00
N GLY A 82 6.83 -7.96 -1.12
CA GLY A 82 8.00 -7.97 -0.26
C GLY A 82 9.31 -8.48 -0.92
N ALA A 83 9.30 -8.80 -2.22
CA ALA A 83 10.45 -9.40 -2.91
C ALA A 83 11.73 -8.55 -2.92
N ASP A 84 11.61 -7.23 -2.73
CA ASP A 84 12.76 -6.32 -2.69
C ASP A 84 13.30 -6.09 -1.25
N GLN A 85 12.70 -6.73 -0.24
CA GLN A 85 13.15 -6.66 1.15
C GLN A 85 14.45 -7.44 1.37
N THR A 86 15.17 -7.16 2.45
CA THR A 86 16.35 -7.95 2.85
C THR A 86 15.91 -9.27 3.51
N HIS A 87 15.80 -10.34 2.73
CA HIS A 87 15.34 -11.65 3.21
C HIS A 87 16.33 -12.82 2.93
N GLY A 88 17.40 -12.59 2.16
CA GLY A 88 18.44 -13.61 1.92
C GLY A 88 18.05 -14.74 0.95
N ALA A 89 16.96 -14.60 0.20
CA ALA A 89 16.46 -15.64 -0.72
C ALA A 89 16.86 -15.44 -2.20
N GLY A 90 17.74 -14.46 -2.47
CA GLY A 90 18.20 -14.11 -3.82
C GLY A 90 17.12 -13.41 -4.65
N ASP A 91 17.22 -13.49 -5.98
CA ASP A 91 16.25 -12.92 -6.91
C ASP A 91 15.00 -13.82 -7.01
N VAL A 92 14.08 -13.60 -6.08
CA VAL A 92 12.83 -14.37 -5.96
C VAL A 92 11.88 -14.12 -7.13
N ARG A 93 11.88 -12.92 -7.73
CA ARG A 93 11.05 -12.63 -8.90
C ARG A 93 11.49 -13.42 -10.10
N ALA A 94 12.80 -13.51 -10.35
CA ALA A 94 13.32 -14.37 -11.42
C ALA A 94 13.07 -15.85 -11.13
N LYS A 95 13.26 -16.28 -9.87
CA LYS A 95 13.10 -17.68 -9.46
C LYS A 95 11.66 -18.18 -9.60
N TYR A 96 10.67 -17.37 -9.24
CA TYR A 96 9.23 -17.71 -9.24
C TYR A 96 8.47 -17.00 -10.36
N ALA A 97 9.16 -16.61 -11.43
CA ALA A 97 8.56 -15.93 -12.58
C ALA A 97 7.33 -16.67 -13.17
N PRO A 98 7.32 -18.00 -13.35
CA PRO A 98 6.14 -18.67 -13.90
C PRO A 98 4.94 -18.62 -12.95
N GLU A 99 5.14 -18.84 -11.65
CA GLU A 99 4.08 -18.75 -10.65
C GLU A 99 3.50 -17.32 -10.59
N ILE A 100 4.36 -16.30 -10.59
CA ILE A 100 3.93 -14.89 -10.59
C ILE A 100 3.11 -14.56 -11.84
N ALA A 101 3.50 -15.08 -13.00
CA ALA A 101 2.77 -14.87 -14.25
C ALA A 101 1.37 -15.51 -14.22
N ASP A 102 1.26 -16.74 -13.69
CA ASP A 102 -0.04 -17.40 -13.53
C ASP A 102 -0.93 -16.67 -12.52
N LEU A 103 -0.39 -16.31 -11.36
CA LEU A 103 -1.10 -15.54 -10.34
C LEU A 103 -1.62 -14.20 -10.88
N LEU A 104 -0.80 -13.46 -11.64
CA LEU A 104 -1.19 -12.20 -12.27
C LEU A 104 -2.33 -12.40 -13.27
N ARG A 105 -2.25 -13.45 -14.10
CA ARG A 105 -3.29 -13.76 -15.08
C ARG A 105 -4.61 -14.08 -14.38
N VAL A 106 -4.58 -15.01 -13.41
CA VAL A 106 -5.77 -15.42 -12.65
C VAL A 106 -6.36 -14.25 -11.87
N ALA A 107 -5.53 -13.39 -11.28
CA ALA A 107 -5.99 -12.20 -10.57
C ALA A 107 -6.78 -11.24 -11.49
N ASN A 108 -6.29 -11.00 -12.71
CA ASN A 108 -6.98 -10.14 -13.67
C ASN A 108 -8.29 -10.77 -14.16
N GLU A 109 -8.33 -12.09 -14.38
CA GLU A 109 -9.54 -12.82 -14.77
C GLU A 109 -10.60 -12.78 -13.66
N HIS A 110 -10.18 -12.99 -12.40
CA HIS A 110 -11.05 -13.05 -11.23
C HIS A 110 -11.57 -11.67 -10.78
N ARG A 111 -10.89 -10.58 -11.18
CA ARG A 111 -11.18 -9.21 -10.70
C ARG A 111 -12.65 -8.80 -10.84
N SER A 112 -13.28 -9.12 -11.97
CA SER A 112 -14.67 -8.76 -12.25
C SER A 112 -15.71 -9.59 -11.47
N THR A 113 -15.31 -10.71 -10.85
CA THR A 113 -16.22 -11.56 -10.07
C THR A 113 -16.24 -11.18 -8.59
N VAL A 114 -15.30 -10.35 -8.12
CA VAL A 114 -15.24 -9.87 -6.74
C VAL A 114 -16.13 -8.65 -6.57
N SER A 115 -17.27 -8.83 -5.91
CA SER A 115 -18.24 -7.76 -5.66
C SER A 115 -17.96 -6.95 -4.40
N ASP A 116 -17.34 -7.58 -3.40
CA ASP A 116 -16.95 -6.94 -2.15
C ASP A 116 -15.84 -5.91 -2.38
N ARG A 117 -16.03 -4.71 -1.84
CA ARG A 117 -15.12 -3.57 -1.99
C ARG A 117 -13.74 -3.87 -1.41
N THR A 118 -13.70 -4.53 -0.24
CA THR A 118 -12.49 -4.81 0.51
C THR A 118 -11.62 -5.83 -0.21
N GLY A 119 -12.19 -6.97 -0.57
CA GLY A 119 -11.56 -8.01 -1.36
C GLY A 119 -11.10 -7.51 -2.73
N TYR A 120 -11.90 -6.64 -3.38
CA TYR A 120 -11.51 -6.02 -4.63
C TYR A 120 -10.28 -5.11 -4.48
N GLY A 121 -10.22 -4.32 -3.40
CA GLY A 121 -9.05 -3.53 -3.04
C GLY A 121 -7.80 -4.40 -2.87
N TYR A 122 -7.90 -5.48 -2.10
CA TYR A 122 -6.78 -6.41 -1.88
C TYR A 122 -6.33 -7.10 -3.16
N LEU A 123 -7.26 -7.46 -4.04
CA LEU A 123 -6.95 -8.05 -5.33
C LEU A 123 -6.24 -7.06 -6.25
N LEU A 124 -6.66 -5.79 -6.28
CA LEU A 124 -5.92 -4.74 -7.00
C LEU A 124 -4.50 -4.60 -6.46
N GLN A 125 -4.32 -4.57 -5.13
CA GLN A 125 -2.99 -4.49 -4.54
C GLN A 125 -2.13 -5.71 -4.90
N ALA A 126 -2.70 -6.92 -4.90
CA ALA A 126 -2.00 -8.13 -5.31
C ALA A 126 -1.53 -8.08 -6.77
N ILE A 127 -2.37 -7.59 -7.69
CA ILE A 127 -2.00 -7.36 -9.10
C ILE A 127 -0.77 -6.45 -9.20
N LEU A 128 -0.73 -5.36 -8.41
CA LEU A 128 0.40 -4.45 -8.38
C LEU A 128 1.66 -5.10 -7.79
N GLY A 129 1.51 -5.98 -6.80
CA GLY A 129 2.59 -6.81 -6.28
C GLY A 129 3.21 -7.70 -7.35
N PHE A 130 2.39 -8.43 -8.10
CA PHE A 130 2.86 -9.29 -9.19
C PHE A 130 3.56 -8.51 -10.30
N GLU A 131 3.05 -7.32 -10.64
CA GLU A 131 3.66 -6.42 -11.62
C GLU A 131 4.94 -5.75 -11.14
N GLY A 132 5.21 -5.76 -9.83
CA GLY A 132 6.39 -5.12 -9.25
C GLY A 132 6.26 -3.61 -9.13
N ASP A 133 5.04 -3.08 -8.95
CA ASP A 133 4.89 -1.67 -8.59
C ASP A 133 5.48 -1.44 -7.18
N PRO A 134 6.47 -0.54 -7.02
CA PRO A 134 7.22 -0.41 -5.78
C PRO A 134 6.47 0.36 -4.67
N VAL A 135 5.35 1.00 -4.98
CA VAL A 135 4.66 1.92 -4.06
C VAL A 135 3.30 1.37 -3.67
N TRP A 136 2.49 1.05 -4.66
CA TRP A 136 1.08 0.71 -4.46
C TRP A 136 0.86 -0.76 -4.13
N SER A 137 1.83 -1.63 -4.39
CA SER A 137 1.78 -3.05 -4.02
C SER A 137 1.72 -3.30 -2.50
N GLY A 138 2.12 -2.32 -1.67
CA GLY A 138 2.02 -2.40 -0.21
C GLY A 138 1.14 -1.34 0.44
N ASN A 139 0.70 -0.30 -0.31
CA ASN A 139 0.04 0.88 0.27
C ASN A 139 -1.38 1.14 -0.26
N LEU A 140 -1.83 0.49 -1.34
CA LEU A 140 -3.12 0.80 -1.96
C LEU A 140 -4.30 0.49 -1.03
N THR A 141 -4.37 -0.73 -0.48
CA THR A 141 -5.49 -1.09 0.41
C THR A 141 -5.42 -0.38 1.73
N TRP A 142 -4.23 -0.02 2.21
CA TRP A 142 -4.10 0.72 3.46
C TRP A 142 -5.01 1.95 3.47
N GLY A 143 -4.96 2.81 2.44
CA GLY A 143 -5.82 4.00 2.44
C GLY A 143 -7.23 3.79 1.90
N LEU A 144 -7.49 2.76 1.09
CA LEU A 144 -8.86 2.46 0.65
C LEU A 144 -9.70 1.84 1.77
N GLU A 145 -9.10 0.97 2.59
CA GLU A 145 -9.79 0.27 3.69
C GLU A 145 -9.80 1.10 4.97
N ASN A 146 -8.65 1.65 5.39
CA ASN A 146 -8.63 2.53 6.58
C ASN A 146 -9.23 3.90 6.30
N LYS A 147 -9.68 4.16 5.05
CA LYS A 147 -10.27 5.43 4.63
C LYS A 147 -9.35 6.64 4.88
N ALA A 148 -8.05 6.42 5.08
CA ALA A 148 -7.10 7.47 5.43
C ALA A 148 -5.69 7.22 4.85
N TYR A 149 -5.04 8.27 4.37
CA TYR A 149 -3.59 8.28 4.16
C TYR A 149 -2.93 9.30 5.08
N ASP A 150 -1.92 8.85 5.82
CA ASP A 150 -1.08 9.74 6.59
C ASP A 150 0.12 10.19 5.77
N VAL A 151 0.31 11.51 5.66
CA VAL A 151 1.27 12.15 4.76
C VAL A 151 1.93 13.36 5.40
N SER A 152 3.18 13.63 5.05
CA SER A 152 3.87 14.85 5.45
C SER A 152 3.66 15.97 4.42
N CYS A 153 3.35 17.18 4.89
CA CYS A 153 3.20 18.34 4.02
C CYS A 153 4.53 18.69 3.30
N PRO A 154 4.53 18.95 1.97
CA PRO A 154 5.73 19.41 1.26
C PRO A 154 6.33 20.74 1.73
N GLY A 155 5.48 21.63 2.27
CA GLY A 155 5.86 23.01 2.53
C GLY A 155 6.38 23.23 3.94
N CYS A 156 5.73 22.61 4.93
CA CYS A 156 6.03 22.80 6.35
C CYS A 156 6.30 21.50 7.11
N GLU A 157 6.32 20.34 6.42
CA GLU A 157 6.56 19.02 7.00
C GLU A 157 5.56 18.58 8.08
N ALA A 158 4.51 19.36 8.32
CA ALA A 158 3.42 19.00 9.23
C ALA A 158 2.83 17.66 8.82
N TYR A 159 2.58 16.82 9.81
CA TYR A 159 1.91 15.54 9.62
C TYR A 159 0.42 15.77 9.43
N LEU A 160 -0.11 15.21 8.34
CA LEU A 160 -1.49 15.39 7.91
C LEU A 160 -2.12 14.01 7.73
N SER A 161 -3.39 13.91 8.11
CA SER A 161 -4.26 12.82 7.67
C SER A 161 -5.11 13.29 6.51
N VAL A 162 -5.20 12.46 5.47
CA VAL A 162 -6.07 12.64 4.32
C VAL A 162 -7.18 11.60 4.44
N GLU A 163 -8.37 12.04 4.80
CA GLU A 163 -9.53 11.20 5.11
C GLU A 163 -10.48 11.11 3.90
N PHE A 164 -11.10 9.95 3.72
CA PHE A 164 -12.09 9.64 2.68
C PHE A 164 -13.33 8.96 3.29
N GLY A 165 -14.49 9.07 2.64
CA GLY A 165 -15.66 8.27 3.00
C GLY A 165 -16.68 9.00 3.88
N ASP A 166 -17.19 8.32 4.89
CA ASP A 166 -18.44 8.69 5.59
C ASP A 166 -18.30 9.97 6.41
N ASP A 167 -17.14 10.19 7.03
CA ASP A 167 -16.82 11.42 7.78
C ASP A 167 -16.48 12.61 6.87
N GLY A 168 -16.40 12.36 5.56
CA GLY A 168 -16.15 13.33 4.51
C GLY A 168 -14.79 13.15 3.83
N TYR A 169 -14.50 14.10 2.93
CA TYR A 169 -13.27 14.12 2.14
C TYR A 169 -12.48 15.38 2.48
N PHE A 170 -11.55 15.26 3.42
CA PHE A 170 -10.75 16.40 3.88
C PHE A 170 -9.33 15.99 4.28
N SER A 171 -8.45 16.98 4.38
CA SER A 171 -7.16 16.86 5.05
C SER A 171 -7.16 17.65 6.35
N THR A 172 -6.54 17.09 7.37
CA THR A 172 -6.43 17.69 8.70
C THR A 172 -5.04 17.49 9.26
N ARG A 173 -4.61 18.36 10.18
CA ARG A 173 -3.32 18.23 10.86
C ARG A 173 -3.47 17.26 12.02
N ARG A 174 -2.48 16.38 12.20
CA ARG A 174 -2.34 15.58 13.42
C ARG A 174 -1.28 16.19 14.34
N GLU A 175 -1.55 16.14 15.64
CA GLU A 175 -0.64 16.61 16.67
C GLU A 175 0.40 15.54 17.04
N ASP A 176 0.07 14.26 16.81
CA ASP A 176 0.95 13.11 16.98
C ASP A 176 1.24 12.40 15.65
N ASN A 177 2.40 11.74 15.59
CA ASN A 177 2.77 10.83 14.48
C ASN A 177 2.43 9.36 14.84
N SER A 178 1.60 9.16 15.87
CA SER A 178 1.20 7.82 16.30
C SER A 178 0.12 7.31 15.35
N ARG A 179 0.43 6.22 14.63
CA ARG A 179 -0.52 5.53 13.74
C ARG A 179 -1.62 4.78 14.50
N ILE A 180 -1.55 4.81 15.84
CA ILE A 180 -2.38 4.10 16.80
C ILE A 180 -2.78 5.11 17.88
N ALA A 181 -4.06 5.42 18.01
CA ALA A 181 -4.57 6.09 19.20
C ALA A 181 -5.04 5.03 20.20
N PHE A 182 -4.61 5.16 21.46
CA PHE A 182 -5.13 4.33 22.54
C PHE A 182 -6.39 4.99 23.09
N ASN A 183 -7.50 4.28 23.01
CA ASN A 183 -8.78 4.72 23.54
C ASN A 183 -8.77 4.61 25.07
N SER A 184 -9.59 5.43 25.72
CA SER A 184 -9.72 5.47 27.19
C SER A 184 -10.32 4.20 27.80
N ASP A 185 -10.88 3.31 26.99
CA ASP A 185 -11.36 1.97 27.38
C ASP A 185 -10.27 0.88 27.26
N GLY A 186 -9.04 1.23 26.86
CA GLY A 186 -7.95 0.29 26.64
C GLY A 186 -7.94 -0.35 25.24
N GLY A 187 -8.84 0.06 24.34
CA GLY A 187 -8.78 -0.29 22.93
C GLY A 187 -7.72 0.51 22.16
N PHE A 188 -7.45 0.11 20.92
CA PHE A 188 -6.65 0.91 20.00
C PHE A 188 -7.45 1.20 18.73
N SER A 189 -7.27 2.41 18.19
CA SER A 189 -7.88 2.89 16.96
C SER A 189 -6.77 3.16 15.95
N LEU A 190 -6.94 2.71 14.70
CA LEU A 190 -6.07 3.12 13.60
C LEU A 190 -6.36 4.58 13.23
N SER A 191 -5.50 5.21 12.45
CA SER A 191 -5.61 6.65 12.16
C SER A 191 -7.02 7.07 11.70
N GLY A 192 -7.71 6.29 10.86
CA GLY A 192 -9.09 6.56 10.43
C GLY A 192 -10.19 6.42 11.50
N ASP A 193 -9.91 5.77 12.64
CA ASP A 193 -10.87 5.56 13.74
C ASP A 193 -10.62 6.50 14.93
N CYS A 194 -9.61 7.36 14.84
CA CYS A 194 -9.30 8.34 15.88
C CYS A 194 -10.31 9.49 15.78
N PRO A 195 -11.12 9.78 16.82
CA PRO A 195 -12.00 10.93 16.79
C PRO A 195 -11.14 12.18 16.60
N LEU A 196 -11.22 12.78 15.42
CA LEU A 196 -10.71 14.13 15.24
C LEU A 196 -11.47 14.99 16.25
N GLY A 197 -10.75 15.70 17.12
CA GLY A 197 -11.42 16.65 18.02
C GLY A 197 -12.34 17.55 17.20
N ASP A 198 -13.54 17.84 17.71
CA ASP A 198 -14.56 18.59 16.98
C ASP A 198 -14.06 19.96 16.44
N ASP A 199 -12.99 20.49 17.05
CA ASP A 199 -12.33 21.75 16.71
C ASP A 199 -11.15 21.62 15.70
N ALA A 200 -10.86 20.42 15.19
CA ALA A 200 -9.77 20.21 14.25
C ALA A 200 -10.05 20.96 12.92
N GLU A 201 -9.09 21.77 12.47
CA GLU A 201 -9.19 22.46 11.19
C GLU A 201 -9.19 21.45 10.04
N LYS A 202 -10.24 21.48 9.21
CA LYS A 202 -10.43 20.59 8.06
C LYS A 202 -10.37 21.38 6.75
N ALA A 203 -9.55 20.93 5.80
CA ALA A 203 -9.50 21.47 4.45
C ALA A 203 -10.09 20.45 3.45
N PRO A 204 -11.08 20.82 2.62
CA PRO A 204 -11.71 19.86 1.71
C PRO A 204 -10.75 19.34 0.64
N LEU A 205 -10.84 18.05 0.33
CA LEU A 205 -10.08 17.44 -0.77
C LEU A 205 -10.67 17.85 -2.12
N GLN A 206 -9.80 17.90 -3.12
CA GLN A 206 -10.19 18.13 -4.51
C GLN A 206 -9.99 16.85 -5.32
N PRO A 207 -11.07 16.19 -5.77
CA PRO A 207 -10.95 15.02 -6.61
C PRO A 207 -10.34 15.41 -7.97
N ALA A 208 -9.45 14.59 -8.48
CA ALA A 208 -9.00 14.70 -9.86
C ALA A 208 -10.17 14.43 -10.81
N ARG A 209 -10.26 15.17 -11.91
CA ARG A 209 -11.21 14.81 -12.97
C ARG A 209 -10.77 13.47 -13.57
N PRO A 210 -11.69 12.55 -13.90
CA PRO A 210 -11.31 11.26 -14.49
C PRO A 210 -10.42 11.36 -15.73
N GLY A 211 -10.58 12.41 -16.55
CA GLY A 211 -9.74 12.66 -17.73
C GLY A 211 -8.33 13.17 -17.40
N ASP A 212 -8.11 13.70 -16.20
CA ASP A 212 -6.82 14.21 -15.71
C ASP A 212 -6.02 13.12 -14.98
N LEU A 213 -6.61 11.93 -14.75
CA LEU A 213 -5.90 10.79 -14.20
C LEU A 213 -4.87 10.27 -15.21
N HIS A 214 -3.70 9.88 -14.72
CA HIS A 214 -2.59 9.35 -15.53
C HIS A 214 -1.96 8.13 -14.86
N GLY A 215 -1.12 7.41 -15.62
CA GLY A 215 -0.36 6.26 -15.11
C GLY A 215 -1.22 5.25 -14.35
N ILE A 216 -0.78 4.91 -13.15
CA ILE A 216 -1.43 3.93 -12.28
C ILE A 216 -2.85 4.36 -11.87
N GLY A 217 -3.06 5.64 -11.54
CA GLY A 217 -4.37 6.15 -11.11
C GLY A 217 -5.43 6.04 -12.19
N ARG A 218 -5.07 6.34 -13.45
CA ARG A 218 -5.99 6.14 -14.59
C ARG A 218 -6.35 4.67 -14.76
N ARG A 219 -5.37 3.78 -14.64
CA ARG A 219 -5.55 2.34 -14.84
C ARG A 219 -6.43 1.73 -13.76
N LEU A 220 -6.17 2.02 -12.49
CA LEU A 220 -6.97 1.54 -11.36
C LEU A 220 -8.40 2.07 -11.42
N HIS A 221 -8.58 3.36 -11.73
CA HIS A 221 -9.90 3.95 -11.89
C HIS A 221 -10.68 3.32 -13.04
N ALA A 222 -10.06 3.11 -14.20
CA ALA A 222 -10.70 2.47 -15.35
C ALA A 222 -11.07 1.02 -15.06
N ALA A 223 -10.20 0.25 -14.38
CA ALA A 223 -10.50 -1.11 -13.94
C ALA A 223 -11.70 -1.14 -12.99
N ALA A 224 -11.68 -0.31 -11.95
CA ALA A 224 -12.79 -0.22 -10.99
C ALA A 224 -14.13 0.13 -11.67
N LEU A 225 -14.15 1.05 -12.64
CA LEU A 225 -15.36 1.34 -13.40
C LEU A 225 -15.81 0.16 -14.28
N ALA A 226 -14.88 -0.51 -14.96
CA ALA A 226 -15.18 -1.66 -15.82
C ALA A 226 -15.79 -2.82 -15.02
N ASP A 227 -15.35 -3.00 -13.77
CA ASP A 227 -15.80 -4.07 -12.89
C ASP A 227 -16.99 -3.67 -12.00
N GLY A 228 -17.57 -2.48 -12.21
CA GLY A 228 -18.75 -2.01 -11.48
C GLY A 228 -18.48 -1.46 -10.06
N GLN A 229 -17.21 -1.36 -9.66
CA GLN A 229 -16.76 -0.86 -8.35
C GLN A 229 -16.76 0.67 -8.29
N ARG A 230 -17.96 1.27 -8.33
CA ARG A 230 -18.16 2.72 -8.45
C ARG A 230 -17.62 3.52 -7.26
N GLU A 231 -17.77 3.00 -6.05
CA GLU A 231 -17.25 3.66 -4.84
C GLU A 231 -15.72 3.69 -4.87
N THR A 232 -15.09 2.55 -5.13
CA THR A 232 -13.62 2.46 -5.30
C THR A 232 -13.13 3.40 -6.39
N ALA A 233 -13.81 3.45 -7.54
CA ALA A 233 -13.48 4.39 -8.61
C ALA A 233 -13.58 5.85 -8.14
N ALA A 234 -14.63 6.22 -7.40
CA ALA A 234 -14.78 7.55 -6.83
C ALA A 234 -13.66 7.88 -5.84
N THR A 235 -13.37 6.99 -4.89
CA THR A 235 -12.29 7.16 -3.90
C THR A 235 -10.93 7.35 -4.58
N LEU A 236 -10.65 6.60 -5.65
CA LEU A 236 -9.41 6.75 -6.43
C LEU A 236 -9.26 8.16 -7.02
N THR A 237 -10.35 8.87 -7.36
CA THR A 237 -10.23 10.27 -7.81
C THR A 237 -9.71 11.21 -6.72
N TYR A 238 -9.96 10.91 -5.44
CA TYR A 238 -9.42 11.65 -4.31
C TYR A 238 -7.98 11.22 -3.97
N VAL A 239 -7.69 9.92 -4.02
CA VAL A 239 -6.33 9.39 -3.81
C VAL A 239 -5.35 9.97 -4.83
N PHE A 240 -5.76 10.09 -6.09
CA PHE A 240 -4.97 10.72 -7.15
C PHE A 240 -5.30 12.21 -7.35
N GLY A 241 -6.07 12.79 -6.42
CA GLY A 241 -6.45 14.19 -6.39
C GLY A 241 -5.47 15.08 -5.64
N SER A 242 -5.96 16.24 -5.20
CA SER A 242 -5.19 17.23 -4.45
C SER A 242 -5.78 17.46 -3.07
N ALA A 243 -4.89 17.67 -2.09
CA ALA A 243 -5.20 18.02 -0.71
C ALA A 243 -4.53 19.36 -0.34
N ARG A 244 -5.03 20.01 0.70
CA ARG A 244 -4.49 21.28 1.21
C ARG A 244 -4.03 21.15 2.64
N CYS A 245 -2.79 21.54 2.90
CA CYS A 245 -2.28 21.59 4.27
C CYS A 245 -3.01 22.65 5.09
N THR A 246 -3.57 22.26 6.23
CA THR A 246 -4.25 23.18 7.16
C THR A 246 -3.26 24.10 7.90
N ALA A 247 -2.00 23.68 8.06
CA ALA A 247 -0.98 24.51 8.73
C ALA A 247 -0.38 25.62 7.84
N CYS A 248 -0.15 25.38 6.55
CA CYS A 248 0.54 26.33 5.66
C CYS A 248 -0.21 26.64 4.37
N SER A 249 -1.41 26.09 4.18
CA SER A 249 -2.24 26.26 2.98
C SER A 249 -1.59 25.79 1.67
N ALA A 250 -0.49 25.04 1.71
CA ALA A 250 0.12 24.46 0.52
C ALA A 250 -0.77 23.34 -0.05
N ASP A 251 -1.07 23.43 -1.35
CA ASP A 251 -1.75 22.37 -2.08
C ASP A 251 -0.73 21.30 -2.52
N PHE A 252 -1.09 20.03 -2.42
CA PHE A 252 -0.25 18.90 -2.79
C PHE A 252 -1.06 17.72 -3.33
N CYS A 253 -0.43 16.86 -4.13
CA CYS A 253 -1.05 15.60 -4.55
C CYS A 253 -0.90 14.54 -3.46
N VAL A 254 -2.03 13.89 -3.11
CA VAL A 254 -2.10 12.82 -2.10
C VAL A 254 -1.21 11.64 -2.51
N ALA A 255 -1.46 11.02 -3.67
CA ALA A 255 -0.67 9.92 -4.22
C ALA A 255 0.86 10.17 -4.19
N ARG A 256 1.30 11.40 -4.50
CA ARG A 256 2.72 11.75 -4.52
C ARG A 256 3.36 11.74 -3.13
N ARG A 257 2.57 11.97 -2.08
CA ARG A 257 3.03 11.95 -0.69
C ARG A 257 2.90 10.60 -0.04
N SER A 258 1.99 9.75 -0.53
CA SER A 258 1.91 8.33 -0.19
C SER A 258 3.00 7.46 -0.84
N GLY A 259 3.98 8.07 -1.52
CA GLY A 259 5.14 7.40 -2.14
C GLY A 259 5.18 7.40 -3.67
N ALA A 260 4.12 7.81 -4.38
CA ALA A 260 4.03 7.68 -5.84
C ALA A 260 4.62 8.89 -6.58
N GLU A 261 5.90 8.88 -6.94
CA GLU A 261 6.61 10.06 -7.46
C GLU A 261 6.02 10.69 -8.75
N ALA A 262 5.22 9.96 -9.55
CA ALA A 262 4.92 10.36 -10.94
C ALA A 262 3.43 10.50 -11.34
N SER A 263 2.46 10.48 -10.41
CA SER A 263 1.04 10.29 -10.83
C SER A 263 0.16 11.54 -10.91
N CYS A 264 0.61 12.74 -10.53
CA CYS A 264 -0.25 13.94 -10.57
C CYS A 264 0.52 15.23 -10.86
N ARG A 265 -0.09 16.13 -11.64
CA ARG A 265 0.37 17.51 -11.78
C ARG A 265 -0.27 18.37 -10.70
N THR A 266 0.51 19.09 -9.92
CA THR A 266 -0.01 20.15 -9.05
C THR A 266 -0.33 21.37 -9.91
N THR A 267 -1.60 21.77 -10.00
CA THR A 267 -2.01 23.05 -10.60
C THR A 267 -1.83 24.17 -9.58
N GLY A 268 -0.59 24.45 -9.18
CA GLY A 268 -0.28 25.51 -8.22
C GLY A 268 0.88 26.36 -8.70
N ARG A 269 0.61 27.60 -9.10
CA ARG A 269 1.64 28.59 -9.43
C ARG A 269 2.56 28.76 -8.22
N HIS A 270 3.81 28.30 -8.33
CA HIS A 270 4.87 28.74 -7.43
C HIS A 270 4.99 30.27 -7.54
N ARG A 271 4.36 31.02 -6.63
CA ARG A 271 4.83 32.37 -6.33
C ARG A 271 6.13 32.21 -5.58
N SER A 272 7.23 32.14 -6.35
CA SER A 272 8.58 32.27 -5.84
C SER A 272 8.71 33.63 -5.18
N LEU A 273 8.52 33.68 -3.86
CA LEU A 273 9.01 34.78 -3.05
C LEU A 273 10.54 34.62 -2.99
N ARG A 274 11.22 35.15 -4.02
CA ARG A 274 12.66 35.36 -3.98
C ARG A 274 12.94 36.29 -2.80
N LYS A 275 13.61 35.77 -1.77
CA LYS A 275 14.29 36.62 -0.78
C LYS A 275 15.36 37.45 -1.52
N PRO A 276 15.49 38.76 -1.26
CA PRO A 276 16.58 39.55 -1.82
C PRO A 276 17.91 39.06 -1.22
N VAL A 277 18.81 38.60 -2.09
CA VAL A 277 20.20 38.30 -1.72
C VAL A 277 20.94 39.63 -1.66
N THR A 278 21.39 40.01 -0.47
CA THR A 278 22.38 41.07 -0.28
C THR A 278 23.76 40.58 -0.71
N PRO A 279 24.55 41.37 -1.46
CA PRO A 279 25.88 40.96 -1.89
C PRO A 279 26.96 41.41 -0.89
N GLY A 280 27.86 40.49 -0.55
CA GLY A 280 29.10 40.76 0.19
C GLY A 280 29.45 39.54 1.04
N GLY A 281 30.60 38.90 0.92
CA GLY A 281 31.83 39.14 0.17
C GLY A 281 32.88 38.17 0.73
N ALA A 282 33.94 37.97 -0.04
CA ALA A 282 35.15 37.18 0.25
C ALA A 282 35.12 35.67 -0.12
N ALA A 283 35.92 35.39 -1.15
CA ALA A 283 36.33 34.10 -1.69
C ALA A 283 37.50 33.49 -0.87
N PRO A 284 37.93 32.24 -1.16
CA PRO A 284 38.48 31.27 -0.21
C PRO A 284 40.00 31.37 0.01
N GLN A 285 40.48 30.77 1.10
CA GLN A 285 41.89 30.37 1.23
C GLN A 285 42.01 28.84 1.32
N GLN A 286 42.78 28.32 0.38
CA GLN A 286 43.30 26.95 0.32
C GLN A 286 44.40 26.73 1.37
N LEU A 287 44.44 25.54 1.97
CA LEU A 287 45.63 24.90 2.54
C LEU A 287 45.35 23.38 2.58
N GLN A 288 45.84 22.61 1.60
CA GLN A 288 47.11 21.86 1.57
C GLN A 288 47.14 20.58 2.46
N LEU A 289 46.86 19.46 1.76
CA LEU A 289 47.42 18.10 1.85
C LEU A 289 48.87 18.03 2.41
N VAL A 290 49.21 17.20 3.42
CA VAL A 290 49.79 15.81 3.40
C VAL A 290 50.66 15.66 4.70
N PRO A 291 51.04 14.46 5.21
CA PRO A 291 50.75 13.08 4.78
C PRO A 291 49.85 12.25 5.70
#